data_AF-A0A1E7FYW2-F1
#
_entry.id   AF-A0A1E7FYW2-F1
#
_cell.length_a   1.000
_cell.length_b   1.000
_cell.length_c   1.000
_cell.angle_alpha   90.00
_cell.angle_beta   90.00
_cell.angle_gamma   90.00
#
_symmetry.space_group_name_H-M   'P 1'
#
loop_
_entity.id
_entity.type
_entity.pdbx_description
1 polymer ?
#
loop_
_entity_poly.entity_id
_entity_poly.type
_entity_poly.pdbx_seq_one_letter_code
_entity_poly.pdbx_strand_id
1 'polypeptide(L)'
;MSKKYSLLALTNTYPVNRSDVFVNERCLLRDIETTSKEQKAKDRKQRVGAMEDNDTSDDGDDDERSLAMDDNDTSDDDDDERSLAMEDNDTSDDDDERSQASIEREQAADERCAKLITVLQRKGEFSNRTRNKTDALVQSFLHYLEADIYDMLCERGIDSCYYSAEDTEAKIETAIRFFPNVLSSSLSQDVAWDAEEPGEFVPLTYPNLHPIHRIINIRDYGVNFYCNYRGAPFIMLFVRLAIEFDQFTEELRGGLLCENIDGSNVLQSLMSSSNLLFGRDHNRLVDETFLEVLIQLRRIGLLTKEDIRRYGLLNRLLTSNYYFAENRFRFLVEWDPSAVREANNSGSLPLHNCNKYNKDNHNFVERFQLVFEYGIRYYPKKIGISLLFKKDSNGITPFQVACSNIAHGITSFQIDNSNVGYEDTMKAIEDSLGSNTAGPYNVVDALITAAIDEHVHLDCVYLLLRREPNVLENIDSVLDTDG
;
A
#
# COMPACT_ATOMS: atom_id res chain seq x y z
N MET A 1 -18.99 28.55 34.82
CA MET A 1 -18.45 29.21 33.60
C MET A 1 -17.78 28.15 32.76
N SER A 2 -18.49 27.59 31.78
CA SER A 2 -18.01 26.54 30.87
C SER A 2 -18.01 27.14 29.48
N LYS A 3 -16.83 27.27 28.85
CA LYS A 3 -16.69 27.72 27.46
C LYS A 3 -16.82 26.50 26.56
N LYS A 4 -17.91 26.46 25.79
CA LYS A 4 -18.09 25.56 24.64
C LYS A 4 -17.22 26.09 23.50
N TYR A 5 -16.31 25.25 22.99
CA TYR A 5 -15.70 25.45 21.68
C TYR A 5 -16.60 24.80 20.63
N SER A 6 -17.06 25.61 19.69
CA SER A 6 -17.84 25.18 18.53
C SER A 6 -16.86 25.01 17.37
N LEU A 7 -16.59 23.77 16.94
CA LEU A 7 -15.90 23.50 15.68
C LEU A 7 -16.88 23.79 14.53
N LEU A 8 -16.66 24.88 13.80
CA LEU A 8 -17.29 25.13 12.51
C LEU A 8 -16.39 24.53 11.42
N ALA A 9 -16.88 23.49 10.75
CA ALA A 9 -16.26 22.96 9.54
C ALA A 9 -16.51 23.96 8.39
N LEU A 10 -15.46 24.70 8.00
CA LEU A 10 -15.45 25.51 6.78
C LEU A 10 -14.84 24.68 5.65
N THR A 11 -15.67 24.21 4.72
CA THR A 11 -15.23 23.63 3.45
C THR A 11 -14.86 24.75 2.48
N ASN A 12 -13.60 25.21 2.54
CA ASN A 12 -13.05 26.09 1.51
C ASN A 12 -12.49 25.23 0.36
N THR A 13 -13.15 25.30 -0.79
CA THR A 13 -12.64 24.76 -2.06
C THR A 13 -11.64 25.75 -2.65
N TYR A 14 -10.34 25.43 -2.58
CA TYR A 14 -9.29 26.18 -3.29
C TYR A 14 -9.27 25.76 -4.78
N PRO A 15 -9.07 26.70 -5.72
CA PRO A 15 -8.79 26.34 -7.11
C PRO A 15 -7.38 25.75 -7.21
N VAL A 16 -7.28 24.44 -7.42
CA VAL A 16 -6.01 23.76 -7.69
C VAL A 16 -5.47 24.23 -9.05
N ASN A 17 -4.23 24.70 -9.06
CA ASN A 17 -3.57 25.19 -10.25
C ASN A 17 -3.27 24.00 -11.20
N ARG A 18 -3.87 24.00 -12.39
CA ARG A 18 -3.78 22.86 -13.34
C ARG A 18 -2.36 22.55 -13.80
N SER A 19 -1.42 23.49 -13.69
CA SER A 19 -0.01 23.29 -14.09
C SER A 19 0.68 22.16 -13.32
N ASP A 20 0.37 22.00 -12.04
CA ASP A 20 1.12 21.11 -11.15
C ASP A 20 0.66 19.65 -11.31
N VAL A 21 -0.58 19.45 -11.77
CA VAL A 21 -1.12 18.12 -12.11
C VAL A 21 -0.44 17.54 -13.35
N PHE A 22 -0.10 18.37 -14.35
CA PHE A 22 0.54 17.90 -15.60
C PHE A 22 2.00 17.49 -15.42
N VAL A 23 2.72 18.06 -14.44
CA VAL A 23 4.10 17.67 -14.13
C VAL A 23 4.11 16.26 -13.53
N ASN A 24 3.17 15.97 -12.63
CA ASN A 24 3.03 14.66 -11.99
C ASN A 24 2.71 13.51 -12.97
N GLU A 25 1.81 13.73 -13.95
CA GLU A 25 1.50 12.71 -14.96
C GLU A 25 2.73 12.33 -15.82
N ARG A 26 3.59 13.30 -16.16
CA ARG A 26 4.77 13.05 -17.00
C ARG A 26 5.86 12.25 -16.30
N CYS A 27 6.01 12.40 -14.99
CA CYS A 27 6.98 11.59 -14.22
C CYS A 27 6.49 10.14 -14.06
N LEU A 28 5.20 9.95 -13.77
CA LEU A 28 4.59 8.63 -13.69
C LEU A 28 4.68 7.85 -15.01
N LEU A 29 4.42 8.50 -16.14
CA LEU A 29 4.55 7.87 -17.46
C LEU A 29 5.98 7.43 -17.76
N ARG A 30 6.99 8.21 -17.34
CA ARG A 30 8.40 7.83 -17.49
C ARG A 30 8.76 6.58 -16.67
N ASP A 31 8.24 6.45 -15.46
CA ASP A 31 8.51 5.30 -14.59
C ASP A 31 7.80 4.02 -15.05
N ILE A 32 6.57 4.14 -15.58
CA ILE A 32 5.87 3.01 -16.21
C ILE A 32 6.63 2.55 -17.46
N GLU A 33 7.19 3.49 -18.23
CA GLU A 33 8.01 3.16 -19.39
C GLU A 33 9.34 2.49 -19.02
N THR A 34 10.06 2.97 -18.00
CA THR A 34 11.35 2.37 -17.58
C THR A 34 11.15 0.99 -16.98
N THR A 35 10.17 0.80 -16.10
CA THR A 35 9.86 -0.52 -15.51
C THR A 35 9.39 -1.52 -16.58
N SER A 36 8.58 -1.07 -17.55
CA SER A 36 8.18 -1.88 -18.70
C SER A 36 9.38 -2.29 -19.59
N LYS A 37 10.33 -1.37 -19.80
CA LYS A 37 11.57 -1.66 -20.55
C LYS A 37 12.48 -2.63 -19.80
N GLU A 38 12.64 -2.49 -18.49
CA GLU A 38 13.42 -3.40 -17.66
C GLU A 38 12.82 -4.81 -17.63
N GLN A 39 11.49 -4.92 -17.52
CA GLN A 39 10.81 -6.21 -17.56
C GLN A 39 10.98 -6.90 -18.91
N LYS A 40 10.77 -6.17 -20.02
CA LYS A 40 11.05 -6.69 -21.37
C LYS A 40 12.51 -7.12 -21.55
N ALA A 41 13.45 -6.42 -20.94
CA ALA A 41 14.87 -6.80 -20.96
C ALA A 41 15.15 -8.08 -20.17
N LYS A 42 14.50 -8.29 -19.01
CA LYS A 42 14.57 -9.53 -18.23
C LYS A 42 13.96 -10.70 -19.02
N ASP A 43 12.79 -10.53 -19.61
CA ASP A 43 12.12 -11.56 -20.40
C ASP A 43 12.95 -11.95 -21.64
N ARG A 44 13.59 -10.97 -22.30
CA ARG A 44 14.51 -11.24 -23.42
C ARG A 44 15.75 -12.02 -22.99
N LYS A 45 16.34 -11.71 -21.83
CA LYS A 45 17.47 -12.48 -21.29
C LYS A 45 17.08 -13.92 -20.93
N GLN A 46 15.89 -14.11 -20.37
CA GLN A 46 15.38 -15.44 -20.03
C GLN A 46 15.09 -16.29 -21.29
N ARG A 47 14.66 -15.66 -22.39
CA ARG A 47 14.42 -16.34 -23.67
C ARG A 47 15.70 -16.73 -24.41
N VAL A 48 16.77 -15.93 -24.28
CA VAL A 48 18.09 -16.26 -24.85
C VAL A 48 18.77 -17.37 -24.06
N GLY A 49 18.65 -17.38 -22.73
CA GLY A 49 19.21 -18.46 -21.90
C GLY A 49 18.54 -19.83 -22.09
N ALA A 50 17.28 -19.87 -22.54
CA ALA A 50 16.58 -21.13 -22.82
C ALA A 50 16.92 -21.75 -24.20
N MET A 51 17.72 -21.06 -25.02
CA MET A 51 18.04 -21.49 -26.39
C MET A 51 19.44 -22.13 -26.52
N GLU A 52 20.25 -22.13 -25.45
CA GLU A 52 21.63 -22.66 -25.46
C GLU A 52 21.75 -24.10 -24.91
N ASP A 53 20.67 -24.71 -24.39
CA ASP A 53 20.72 -26.06 -23.77
C ASP A 53 20.13 -27.19 -24.62
N ASN A 54 19.94 -26.99 -25.94
CA ASN A 54 19.33 -28.01 -26.81
C ASN A 54 20.27 -28.42 -27.97
N ASP A 55 21.38 -29.06 -27.61
CA ASP A 55 22.24 -29.78 -28.55
C ASP A 55 22.74 -31.08 -27.90
N THR A 56 22.04 -32.20 -28.13
CA THR A 56 22.63 -33.55 -28.26
C THR A 56 21.59 -34.60 -28.67
N SER A 57 21.81 -35.16 -29.88
CA SER A 57 21.59 -36.56 -30.30
C SER A 57 20.20 -37.19 -30.15
N ASP A 58 19.57 -37.67 -31.23
CA ASP A 58 19.91 -38.91 -31.96
C ASP A 58 18.67 -39.50 -32.66
N ASP A 59 18.87 -39.84 -33.94
CA ASP A 59 18.24 -40.87 -34.78
C ASP A 59 16.72 -41.20 -34.75
N GLY A 60 16.12 -41.18 -35.95
CA GLY A 60 15.26 -42.30 -36.38
C GLY A 60 13.91 -41.97 -37.03
N ASP A 61 13.94 -41.89 -38.37
CA ASP A 61 12.99 -42.46 -39.35
C ASP A 61 11.52 -42.00 -39.45
N ASP A 62 11.24 -41.46 -40.64
CA ASP A 62 10.16 -41.78 -41.60
C ASP A 62 8.69 -41.86 -41.11
N ASP A 63 7.84 -40.95 -41.61
CA ASP A 63 6.95 -41.26 -42.74
C ASP A 63 6.06 -40.09 -43.19
N GLU A 64 6.15 -39.81 -44.49
CA GLU A 64 5.08 -39.43 -45.44
C GLU A 64 3.69 -38.98 -44.94
N ARG A 65 3.27 -37.74 -45.30
CA ARG A 65 2.21 -37.44 -46.32
C ARG A 65 1.56 -36.03 -46.19
N SER A 66 1.90 -35.18 -47.15
CA SER A 66 0.98 -34.61 -48.16
C SER A 66 -0.16 -33.66 -47.74
N LEU A 67 -0.06 -32.39 -48.18
CA LEU A 67 -0.95 -31.63 -49.11
C LEU A 67 -1.36 -30.20 -48.69
N ALA A 68 -1.27 -29.34 -49.72
CA ALA A 68 -1.94 -28.06 -50.01
C ALA A 68 -1.52 -26.83 -49.17
N MET A 69 -0.80 -25.87 -49.76
CA MET A 69 -1.30 -24.82 -50.68
C MET A 69 -2.48 -24.05 -50.10
N ASP A 70 -2.22 -22.82 -49.65
CA ASP A 70 -2.90 -21.67 -50.26
C ASP A 70 -2.06 -20.40 -50.09
N ASP A 71 -1.78 -19.81 -51.25
CA ASP A 71 -1.22 -18.49 -51.45
C ASP A 71 -2.20 -17.43 -50.94
N ASN A 72 -1.70 -16.39 -50.28
CA ASN A 72 -2.26 -15.06 -50.54
C ASN A 72 -1.24 -13.96 -50.29
N ASP A 73 -0.73 -13.46 -51.42
CA ASP A 73 -0.24 -12.11 -51.64
C ASP A 73 -1.01 -11.05 -50.83
N THR A 74 -0.29 -10.13 -50.18
CA THR A 74 -0.54 -8.70 -50.44
C THR A 74 0.60 -7.80 -49.94
N SER A 75 1.20 -7.14 -50.92
CA SER A 75 1.71 -5.75 -50.92
C SER A 75 2.87 -5.39 -50.00
N ASP A 76 4.07 -5.45 -50.58
CA ASP A 76 4.81 -4.27 -51.05
C ASP A 76 4.28 -2.91 -50.55
N ASP A 77 5.07 -2.28 -49.68
CA ASP A 77 5.24 -0.82 -49.63
C ASP A 77 6.73 -0.57 -49.28
N ASP A 78 7.54 -0.66 -50.33
CA ASP A 78 8.78 0.10 -50.47
C ASP A 78 8.42 1.59 -50.47
N ASP A 79 9.14 2.40 -49.68
CA ASP A 79 9.50 3.81 -49.94
C ASP A 79 9.64 4.58 -48.62
N ASP A 80 10.86 4.68 -48.12
CA ASP A 80 11.55 5.97 -47.88
C ASP A 80 12.81 5.75 -47.04
N GLU A 81 13.83 5.14 -47.67
CA GLU A 81 15.23 5.34 -47.27
C GLU A 81 15.63 6.79 -47.58
N ARG A 82 15.17 7.74 -46.75
CA ARG A 82 15.71 9.10 -46.74
C ARG A 82 16.93 9.15 -45.82
N SER A 83 18.04 8.80 -46.43
CA SER A 83 19.41 9.13 -46.06
C SER A 83 19.56 10.60 -45.64
N LEU A 84 19.45 10.86 -44.33
CA LEU A 84 19.99 12.05 -43.69
C LEU A 84 21.36 11.68 -43.12
N ALA A 85 22.38 11.73 -43.98
CA ALA A 85 23.74 11.96 -43.53
C ALA A 85 23.80 13.38 -42.93
N MET A 86 23.44 13.49 -41.65
CA MET A 86 23.81 14.65 -40.85
C MET A 86 25.25 14.45 -40.42
N GLU A 87 26.08 15.36 -40.90
CA GLU A 87 27.50 15.48 -40.58
C GLU A 87 27.68 15.58 -39.07
N ASP A 88 28.20 14.49 -38.48
CA ASP A 88 28.84 14.47 -37.17
C ASP A 88 30.04 15.42 -37.23
N ASN A 89 29.85 16.67 -36.83
CA ASN A 89 30.90 17.67 -36.78
C ASN A 89 31.02 18.22 -35.35
N ASP A 90 32.08 17.79 -34.67
CA ASP A 90 32.85 18.47 -33.62
C ASP A 90 32.08 19.26 -32.54
N THR A 91 31.65 18.56 -31.48
CA THR A 91 31.43 19.16 -30.15
C THR A 91 31.85 18.19 -29.03
N SER A 92 33.11 17.69 -29.07
CA SER A 92 33.65 16.75 -28.07
C SER A 92 34.50 17.38 -26.96
N ASP A 93 34.70 18.70 -26.94
CA ASP A 93 35.71 19.32 -26.05
C ASP A 93 35.14 19.92 -24.75
N ASP A 94 33.81 19.96 -24.56
CA ASP A 94 33.20 20.58 -23.37
C ASP A 94 33.05 19.63 -22.15
N ASP A 95 33.22 18.32 -22.32
CA ASP A 95 33.07 17.34 -21.23
C ASP A 95 34.32 17.20 -20.34
N ASP A 96 35.50 17.54 -20.87
CA ASP A 96 36.77 17.42 -20.14
C ASP A 96 36.94 18.54 -19.09
N GLU A 97 36.49 19.77 -19.36
CA GLU A 97 36.58 20.88 -18.40
C GLU A 97 35.68 20.66 -17.17
N ARG A 98 34.51 20.04 -17.37
CA ARG A 98 33.56 19.78 -16.28
C ARG A 98 34.09 18.74 -15.29
N SER A 99 34.87 17.79 -15.78
CA SER A 99 35.51 16.74 -14.99
C SER A 99 36.61 17.30 -14.09
N GLN A 100 37.47 18.18 -14.61
CA GLN A 100 38.57 18.78 -13.84
C GLN A 100 38.06 19.66 -12.68
N ALA A 101 37.03 20.48 -12.94
CA ALA A 101 36.44 21.33 -11.90
C ALA A 101 35.76 20.53 -10.77
N SER A 102 35.26 19.32 -11.06
CA SER A 102 34.70 18.44 -10.03
C SER A 102 35.79 17.87 -9.12
N ILE A 103 36.89 17.40 -9.71
CA ILE A 103 38.03 16.83 -8.99
C ILE A 103 38.67 17.89 -8.07
N GLU A 104 38.87 19.11 -8.56
CA GLU A 104 39.45 20.20 -7.76
C GLU A 104 38.55 20.59 -6.57
N ARG A 105 37.23 20.55 -6.74
CA ARG A 105 36.28 20.80 -5.64
C ARG A 105 36.32 19.71 -4.58
N GLU A 106 36.43 18.45 -5.00
CA GLU A 106 36.52 17.30 -4.10
C GLU A 106 37.82 17.35 -3.28
N GLN A 107 38.96 17.57 -3.94
CA GLN A 107 40.26 17.73 -3.25
C GLN A 107 40.24 18.89 -2.25
N ALA A 108 39.64 20.02 -2.63
CA ALA A 108 39.50 21.17 -1.72
C ALA A 108 38.53 20.88 -0.55
N ALA A 109 37.53 20.02 -0.72
CA ALA A 109 36.67 19.56 0.37
C ALA A 109 37.46 18.66 1.35
N ASP A 110 38.22 17.71 0.83
CA ASP A 110 39.06 16.82 1.63
C ASP A 110 40.12 17.57 2.44
N GLU A 111 40.77 18.56 1.83
CA GLU A 111 41.75 19.40 2.54
C GLU A 111 41.09 20.18 3.69
N ARG A 112 39.86 20.68 3.49
CA ARG A 112 39.09 21.35 4.55
C ARG A 112 38.72 20.39 5.68
N CYS A 113 38.28 19.17 5.34
CA CYS A 113 37.98 18.13 6.32
C CYS A 113 39.22 17.72 7.13
N ALA A 114 40.36 17.51 6.47
CA ALA A 114 41.62 17.17 7.15
C ALA A 114 42.08 18.27 8.11
N LYS A 115 41.94 19.54 7.72
CA LYS A 115 42.21 20.70 8.59
C LYS A 115 41.27 20.72 9.79
N LEU A 116 39.96 20.49 9.60
CA LEU A 116 38.98 20.43 10.68
C LEU A 116 39.31 19.32 11.68
N ILE A 117 39.61 18.11 11.20
CA ILE A 117 40.02 16.96 12.03
C ILE A 117 41.25 17.32 12.88
N THR A 118 42.26 17.95 12.26
CA THR A 118 43.48 18.36 12.96
C THR A 118 43.19 19.39 14.07
N VAL A 119 42.30 20.36 13.81
CA VAL A 119 41.87 21.35 14.81
C VAL A 119 41.16 20.66 15.98
N LEU A 120 40.27 19.70 15.70
CA LEU A 120 39.54 18.95 16.74
C LEU A 120 40.47 18.06 17.57
N GLN A 121 41.44 17.38 16.94
CA GLN A 121 42.43 16.56 17.63
C GLN A 121 43.31 17.36 18.60
N ARG A 122 43.68 18.60 18.22
CA ARG A 122 44.51 19.50 19.03
C ARG A 122 43.72 20.40 19.97
N LYS A 123 42.40 20.19 20.11
CA LYS A 123 41.52 21.03 20.92
C LYS A 123 42.04 21.24 22.35
N GLY A 124 42.66 20.23 22.98
CA GLY A 124 43.21 20.32 24.34
C GLY A 124 44.34 21.33 24.52
N GLU A 125 45.05 21.70 23.44
CA GLU A 125 46.18 22.62 23.46
C GLU A 125 45.74 24.10 23.36
N PHE A 126 44.48 24.35 22.97
CA PHE A 126 43.99 25.73 22.80
C PHE A 126 43.57 26.37 24.13
N SER A 127 43.55 27.71 24.14
CA SER A 127 43.04 28.50 25.27
C SER A 127 41.59 28.13 25.62
N ASN A 128 41.19 28.28 26.89
CA ASN A 128 39.82 28.01 27.34
C ASN A 128 38.75 28.69 26.48
N ARG A 129 39.00 29.95 26.09
CA ARG A 129 38.09 30.71 25.23
C ARG A 129 37.91 30.05 23.86
N THR A 130 39.00 29.58 23.25
CA THR A 130 38.96 28.89 21.97
C THR A 130 38.25 27.54 22.09
N ARG A 131 38.58 26.76 23.14
CA ARG A 131 37.94 25.45 23.39
C ARG A 131 36.42 25.55 23.52
N ASN A 132 35.93 26.49 24.32
CA ASN A 132 34.49 26.70 24.50
C ASN A 132 33.79 27.12 23.20
N LYS A 133 34.44 27.95 22.37
CA LYS A 133 33.91 28.31 21.05
C LYS A 133 33.88 27.12 20.10
N THR A 134 34.94 26.33 20.07
CA THR A 134 34.99 25.09 19.29
C THR A 134 33.87 24.14 19.73
N ASP A 135 33.61 24.02 21.03
CA ASP A 135 32.53 23.17 21.55
C ASP A 135 31.15 23.65 21.15
N ALA A 136 30.87 24.94 21.25
CA ALA A 136 29.61 25.49 20.77
C ALA A 136 29.40 25.23 19.27
N LEU A 137 30.45 25.42 18.45
CA LEU A 137 30.39 25.16 17.01
C LEU A 137 30.17 23.67 16.69
N VAL A 138 30.85 22.77 17.39
CA VAL A 138 30.68 21.32 17.22
C VAL A 138 29.26 20.92 17.61
N GLN A 139 28.73 21.44 18.72
CA GLN A 139 27.37 21.14 19.15
C GLN A 139 26.33 21.63 18.15
N SER A 140 26.47 22.86 17.64
CA SER A 140 25.59 23.36 16.57
C SER A 140 25.70 22.51 15.30
N PHE A 141 26.91 22.16 14.87
CA PHE A 141 27.11 21.32 13.69
C PHE A 141 26.43 19.96 13.83
N LEU A 142 26.60 19.28 14.97
CA LEU A 142 25.97 17.98 15.22
C LEU A 142 24.45 18.09 15.25
N HIS A 143 23.91 19.16 15.85
CA HIS A 143 22.47 19.40 15.89
C HIS A 143 21.89 19.62 14.49
N TYR A 144 22.55 20.44 13.65
CA TYR A 144 22.12 20.65 12.27
C TYR A 144 22.25 19.38 11.44
N LEU A 145 23.34 18.61 11.59
CA LEU A 145 23.51 17.38 10.86
C LEU A 145 22.48 16.30 11.27
N GLU A 146 22.13 16.22 12.55
CA GLU A 146 21.05 15.35 13.03
C GLU A 146 19.68 15.77 12.44
N ALA A 147 19.40 17.07 12.38
CA ALA A 147 18.21 17.61 11.75
C ALA A 147 18.20 17.33 10.23
N ASP A 148 19.30 17.57 9.53
CA ASP A 148 19.45 17.28 8.10
C ASP A 148 19.25 15.79 7.80
N ILE A 149 19.74 14.90 8.68
CA ILE A 149 19.49 13.46 8.54
C ILE A 149 18.03 13.14 8.81
N TYR A 150 17.42 13.73 9.85
CA TYR A 150 16.00 13.56 10.10
C TYR A 150 15.17 13.98 8.89
N ASP A 151 15.49 15.13 8.30
CA ASP A 151 14.85 15.67 7.10
C ASP A 151 15.13 14.74 5.92
N MET A 152 16.36 14.27 5.69
CA MET A 152 16.63 13.26 4.65
C MET A 152 15.76 11.99 4.80
N LEU A 153 15.44 11.57 6.03
CA LEU A 153 14.58 10.41 6.29
C LEU A 153 13.07 10.73 6.14
N CYS A 154 12.66 11.98 6.38
CA CYS A 154 11.26 12.39 6.49
C CYS A 154 10.74 13.26 5.35
N GLU A 155 11.62 14.05 4.73
CA GLU A 155 11.34 15.05 3.72
C GLU A 155 11.11 14.36 2.39
N ARG A 156 9.85 14.38 1.97
CA ARG A 156 9.47 14.03 0.61
C ARG A 156 8.48 15.03 0.09
N GLY A 157 9.00 15.98 -0.68
CA GLY A 157 8.18 16.68 -1.64
C GLY A 157 7.61 15.68 -2.64
N ILE A 158 6.42 15.97 -3.17
CA ILE A 158 5.82 15.19 -4.27
C ILE A 158 6.76 15.19 -5.48
N ASP A 159 7.49 16.29 -5.67
CA ASP A 159 8.55 16.43 -6.68
C ASP A 159 9.82 15.60 -6.35
N SER A 160 10.01 15.20 -5.09
CA SER A 160 11.12 14.35 -4.63
C SER A 160 10.67 12.90 -4.41
N CYS A 161 9.67 12.41 -5.16
CA CYS A 161 9.27 10.99 -5.16
C CYS A 161 10.41 10.01 -5.46
N TYR A 162 11.59 10.54 -5.78
CA TYR A 162 12.86 9.87 -5.72
C TYR A 162 13.40 9.94 -4.28
N TYR A 163 13.38 8.81 -3.56
CA TYR A 163 14.70 8.39 -3.07
C TYR A 163 15.56 8.43 -4.31
N SER A 164 16.53 9.35 -4.32
CA SER A 164 17.46 9.40 -5.43
C SER A 164 17.95 7.96 -5.61
N ALA A 165 18.14 7.50 -6.85
CA ALA A 165 18.71 6.16 -7.07
C ALA A 165 20.07 5.99 -6.35
N GLU A 166 20.61 7.08 -5.80
CA GLU A 166 21.83 7.20 -5.05
C GLU A 166 21.69 6.86 -3.55
N ASP A 167 20.48 6.91 -2.97
CA ASP A 167 20.25 6.62 -1.55
C ASP A 167 20.17 5.11 -1.33
N THR A 168 21.34 4.51 -1.13
CA THR A 168 21.46 3.08 -0.84
C THR A 168 21.17 2.80 0.64
N GLU A 169 20.74 1.56 0.92
CA GLU A 169 20.56 1.07 2.29
C GLU A 169 21.80 1.32 3.17
N ALA A 170 22.99 1.17 2.60
CA ALA A 170 24.25 1.41 3.31
C ALA A 170 24.46 2.88 3.71
N LYS A 171 24.07 3.84 2.86
CA LYS A 171 24.16 5.28 3.19
C LYS A 171 23.19 5.63 4.32
N ILE A 172 21.93 5.18 4.20
CA ILE A 172 20.89 5.40 5.21
C ILE A 172 21.29 4.75 6.55
N GLU A 173 21.78 3.50 6.51
CA GLU A 173 22.30 2.81 7.70
C GLU A 173 23.45 3.60 8.33
N THR A 174 24.42 4.05 7.53
CA THR A 174 25.57 4.82 8.03
C THR A 174 25.12 6.11 8.73
N ALA A 175 24.17 6.84 8.14
CA ALA A 175 23.61 8.06 8.73
C ALA A 175 22.90 7.79 10.06
N ILE A 176 22.03 6.77 10.11
CA ILE A 176 21.31 6.38 11.33
C ILE A 176 22.27 5.91 12.42
N ARG A 177 23.32 5.14 12.08
CA ARG A 177 24.32 4.69 13.04
C ARG A 177 25.09 5.85 13.67
N PHE A 178 25.22 6.96 12.95
CA PHE A 178 25.87 8.17 13.46
C PHE A 178 24.95 8.98 14.39
N PHE A 179 23.63 8.99 14.12
CA PHE A 179 22.61 9.61 14.99
C PHE A 179 21.42 8.68 15.26
N PRO A 180 21.55 7.66 16.12
CA PRO A 180 20.50 6.65 16.31
C PRO A 180 19.20 7.23 16.89
N ASN A 181 19.31 8.31 17.66
CA ASN A 181 18.16 9.02 18.24
C ASN A 181 17.19 9.53 17.18
N VAL A 182 17.65 9.74 15.94
CA VAL A 182 16.79 10.18 14.83
C VAL A 182 15.58 9.26 14.63
N LEU A 183 15.71 7.96 14.94
CA LEU A 183 14.65 6.96 14.79
C LEU A 183 13.48 7.19 15.75
N SER A 184 13.76 7.62 16.98
CA SER A 184 12.76 7.88 18.02
C SER A 184 12.36 9.35 18.10
N SER A 185 13.15 10.24 17.53
CA SER A 185 12.87 11.66 17.43
C SER A 185 11.52 11.94 16.77
N SER A 186 10.70 12.76 17.44
CA SER A 186 9.46 13.32 16.89
C SER A 186 9.69 14.75 16.38
N LEU A 187 10.86 15.00 15.79
CA LEU A 187 11.45 16.34 15.62
C LEU A 187 10.80 17.21 14.53
N SER A 188 9.60 16.89 14.06
CA SER A 188 8.93 17.75 13.08
C SER A 188 8.49 19.07 13.73
N GLN A 189 9.37 20.08 13.67
CA GLN A 189 8.98 21.47 13.56
C GLN A 189 8.64 21.71 12.09
N ASP A 190 7.49 21.21 11.64
CA ASP A 190 6.94 21.69 10.38
C ASP A 190 6.56 23.15 10.61
N VAL A 191 6.94 24.03 9.70
CA VAL A 191 6.63 25.45 9.83
C VAL A 191 5.47 25.76 8.90
N ALA A 192 4.30 26.10 9.45
CA ALA A 192 3.17 26.52 8.63
C ALA A 192 3.05 28.04 8.59
N TRP A 193 2.58 28.53 7.44
CA TRP A 193 2.12 29.91 7.31
C TRP A 193 0.91 30.12 8.19
N ASP A 194 1.01 31.04 9.15
CA ASP A 194 -0.16 31.48 9.88
C ASP A 194 -1.09 32.23 8.91
N ALA A 195 -2.31 31.71 8.76
CA ALA A 195 -3.31 32.35 7.92
C ALA A 195 -3.87 33.63 8.57
N GLU A 196 -3.76 33.76 9.90
CA GLU A 196 -4.24 34.92 10.66
C GLU A 196 -3.18 36.03 10.72
N GLU A 197 -1.90 35.68 10.74
CA GLU A 197 -0.78 36.62 10.82
C GLU A 197 0.19 36.45 9.63
N PRO A 198 -0.14 37.04 8.46
CA PRO A 198 0.72 36.93 7.27
C PRO A 198 2.11 37.52 7.54
N GLY A 199 3.08 36.64 7.77
CA GLY A 199 4.47 36.98 8.07
C GLY A 199 5.05 36.24 9.28
N GLU A 200 4.24 35.61 10.12
CA GLU A 200 4.71 34.77 11.22
C GLU A 200 4.58 33.28 10.87
N PHE A 201 5.69 32.60 11.05
CA PHE A 201 5.84 31.17 10.81
C PHE A 201 5.57 30.46 12.14
N VAL A 202 4.43 29.78 12.25
CA VAL A 202 4.08 29.05 13.47
C VAL A 202 4.59 27.61 13.34
N PRO A 203 5.44 27.13 14.26
CA PRO A 203 5.83 25.73 14.30
C PRO A 203 4.58 24.85 14.55
N LEU A 204 4.16 24.12 13.53
CA LEU A 204 3.27 22.99 13.67
C LEU A 204 4.07 21.84 14.26
N THR A 205 3.98 21.71 15.58
CA THR A 205 4.37 20.47 16.22
C THR A 205 3.33 19.41 15.87
N TYR A 206 3.69 18.46 15.01
CA TYR A 206 2.94 17.21 14.83
C TYR A 206 3.51 16.19 15.82
N PRO A 207 2.95 16.07 17.03
CA PRO A 207 3.46 15.10 18.00
C PRO A 207 3.39 13.68 17.43
N ASN A 208 4.39 12.85 17.75
CA ASN A 208 4.39 11.40 17.55
C ASN A 208 4.52 10.90 16.11
N LEU A 209 5.12 11.68 15.21
CA LEU A 209 5.36 11.20 13.85
C LEU A 209 6.84 10.83 13.67
N HIS A 210 7.12 9.54 13.82
CA HIS A 210 8.47 9.00 13.71
C HIS A 210 8.86 8.84 12.23
N PRO A 211 10.17 8.83 11.89
CA PRO A 211 10.62 8.63 10.51
C PRO A 211 10.04 7.39 9.84
N ILE A 212 9.87 6.30 10.58
CA ILE A 212 9.30 5.04 10.06
C ILE A 212 7.87 5.23 9.49
N HIS A 213 7.08 6.18 10.00
CA HIS A 213 5.75 6.49 9.46
C HIS A 213 5.84 7.29 8.14
N ARG A 214 6.81 8.21 8.04
CA ARG A 214 7.05 9.04 6.84
C ARG A 214 7.54 8.22 5.65
N ILE A 215 8.25 7.12 5.91
CA ILE A 215 8.72 6.22 4.86
C ILE A 215 7.58 5.59 4.07
N ILE A 216 6.40 5.42 4.66
CA ILE A 216 5.29 4.70 4.03
C ILE A 216 4.33 5.64 3.33
N ASN A 217 4.05 6.77 3.97
CA ASN A 217 2.99 7.68 3.57
C ASN A 217 3.58 9.04 3.23
N ILE A 218 3.39 9.45 1.98
CA ILE A 218 3.63 10.83 1.57
C ILE A 218 2.27 11.52 1.63
N ARG A 219 2.13 12.47 2.56
CA ARG A 219 0.97 13.37 2.58
C ARG A 219 1.29 14.54 1.67
N ASP A 220 0.59 14.61 0.55
CA ASP A 220 0.43 15.86 -0.17
C ASP A 220 -0.42 16.81 0.70
N TYR A 221 -0.15 18.11 0.62
CA TYR A 221 -0.99 19.16 1.20
C TYR A 221 -2.40 19.16 0.57
N GLY A 222 -2.57 18.58 -0.62
CA GLY A 222 -3.86 18.15 -1.14
C GLY A 222 -4.28 16.80 -0.55
N VAL A 223 -5.57 16.59 -0.32
CA VAL A 223 -6.25 15.37 0.19
C VAL A 223 -5.88 14.00 -0.45
N ASN A 224 -4.88 13.96 -1.33
CA ASN A 224 -4.38 12.78 -1.98
C ASN A 224 -3.40 12.02 -1.08
N PHE A 225 -3.79 10.81 -0.72
CA PHE A 225 -2.94 9.87 -0.04
C PHE A 225 -2.08 9.10 -1.05
N TYR A 226 -0.76 9.11 -0.87
CA TYR A 226 0.19 8.36 -1.70
C TYR A 226 1.00 7.38 -0.84
N CYS A 227 0.93 6.10 -1.20
CA CYS A 227 1.79 5.06 -0.65
C CYS A 227 3.13 5.08 -1.37
N ASN A 228 4.20 5.24 -0.61
CA ASN A 228 5.55 5.20 -1.14
C ASN A 228 6.11 3.78 -1.08
N TYR A 229 5.84 3.02 -2.14
CA TYR A 229 6.34 1.64 -2.29
C TYR A 229 7.87 1.57 -2.36
N ARG A 230 8.57 2.60 -2.89
CA ARG A 230 10.04 2.62 -2.92
C ARG A 230 10.67 2.68 -1.54
N GLY A 231 10.00 3.30 -0.57
CA GLY A 231 10.49 3.38 0.79
C GLY A 231 10.13 2.21 1.69
N ALA A 232 9.03 1.51 1.39
CA ALA A 232 8.59 0.38 2.19
C ALA A 232 9.70 -0.64 2.52
N PRO A 233 10.61 -1.01 1.58
CA PRO A 233 11.72 -1.91 1.89
C PRO A 233 12.62 -1.44 3.06
N PHE A 234 12.81 -0.13 3.24
CA PHE A 234 13.62 0.41 4.35
C PHE A 234 12.97 0.25 5.72
N ILE A 235 11.68 -0.09 5.81
CA ILE A 235 11.04 -0.42 7.11
C ILE A 235 11.84 -1.48 7.85
N MET A 236 12.34 -2.50 7.13
CA MET A 236 13.12 -3.57 7.73
C MET A 236 14.45 -3.07 8.31
N LEU A 237 15.12 -2.15 7.61
CA LEU A 237 16.32 -1.50 8.10
C LEU A 237 16.03 -0.68 9.36
N PHE A 238 14.99 0.15 9.33
CA PHE A 238 14.61 1.03 10.44
C PHE A 238 14.30 0.23 11.70
N VAL A 239 13.49 -0.81 11.57
CA VAL A 239 13.12 -1.67 12.70
C VAL A 239 14.33 -2.40 13.27
N ARG A 240 15.20 -2.93 12.40
CA ARG A 240 16.45 -3.60 12.82
C ARG A 240 17.33 -2.65 13.62
N LEU A 241 17.60 -1.46 13.10
CA LEU A 241 18.45 -0.46 13.77
C LEU A 241 17.80 0.09 15.04
N ALA A 242 16.49 0.30 15.03
CA ALA A 242 15.75 0.77 16.21
C ALA A 242 15.83 -0.23 17.38
N ILE A 243 15.75 -1.53 17.08
CA ILE A 243 15.94 -2.60 18.07
C ILE A 243 17.42 -2.68 18.51
N GLU A 244 18.36 -2.60 17.57
CA GLU A 244 19.81 -2.64 17.86
C GLU A 244 20.23 -1.52 18.83
N PHE A 245 19.65 -0.33 18.66
CA PHE A 245 19.97 0.86 19.45
C PHE A 245 19.03 1.12 20.62
N ASP A 246 18.15 0.17 20.96
CA ASP A 246 17.18 0.27 22.07
C ASP A 246 16.39 1.59 22.06
N GLN A 247 15.96 2.03 20.85
CA GLN A 247 15.30 3.32 20.66
C GLN A 247 13.83 3.31 21.09
N PHE A 248 13.27 2.13 21.28
CA PHE A 248 11.88 1.92 21.69
C PHE A 248 11.79 0.74 22.64
N THR A 249 10.74 0.69 23.46
CA THR A 249 10.49 -0.49 24.30
C THR A 249 10.18 -1.71 23.42
N GLU A 250 10.41 -2.91 23.96
CA GLU A 250 10.19 -4.17 23.25
C GLU A 250 8.76 -4.30 22.71
N GLU A 251 7.77 -3.77 23.43
CA GLU A 251 6.36 -3.79 23.01
C GLU A 251 6.11 -2.97 21.74
N LEU A 252 6.89 -1.93 21.49
CA LEU A 252 6.76 -1.07 20.31
C LEU A 252 7.46 -1.63 19.08
N ARG A 253 8.26 -2.71 19.24
CA ARG A 253 8.89 -3.49 18.17
C ARG A 253 9.65 -2.62 17.16
N GLY A 254 10.59 -1.81 17.65
CA GLY A 254 11.37 -0.91 16.81
C GLY A 254 10.54 0.19 16.15
N GLY A 255 9.47 0.65 16.80
CA GLY A 255 8.60 1.72 16.34
C GLY A 255 7.44 1.28 15.44
N LEU A 256 7.34 0.00 15.07
CA LEU A 256 6.26 -0.54 14.23
C LEU A 256 4.87 -0.28 14.82
N LEU A 257 4.75 -0.33 16.14
CA LEU A 257 3.48 -0.17 16.85
C LEU A 257 3.29 1.23 17.44
N CYS A 258 4.22 2.16 17.17
CA CYS A 258 4.00 3.56 17.51
C CYS A 258 2.82 4.11 16.71
N GLU A 259 1.90 4.77 17.41
CA GLU A 259 0.76 5.42 16.79
C GLU A 259 1.16 6.82 16.30
N ASN A 260 0.78 7.14 15.06
CA ASN A 260 0.88 8.48 14.53
C ASN A 260 -0.25 9.38 15.10
N ILE A 261 -0.33 10.62 14.59
CA ILE A 261 -1.37 11.58 14.98
C ILE A 261 -2.82 11.10 14.75
N ASP A 262 -3.04 10.15 13.85
CA ASP A 262 -4.37 9.59 13.56
C ASP A 262 -4.66 8.34 14.40
N GLY A 263 -3.79 7.99 15.35
CA GLY A 263 -3.87 6.72 16.09
C GLY A 263 -3.51 5.49 15.24
N SER A 264 -2.90 5.69 14.06
CA SER A 264 -2.53 4.61 13.14
C SER A 264 -1.05 4.26 13.27
N ASN A 265 -0.74 2.97 13.31
CA ASN A 265 0.65 2.51 13.33
C ASN A 265 1.19 2.13 11.94
N VAL A 266 2.44 1.69 11.87
CA VAL A 266 3.10 1.29 10.62
C VAL A 266 2.41 0.10 9.97
N LEU A 267 1.97 -0.90 10.76
CA LEU A 267 1.27 -2.07 10.23
C LEU A 267 -0.06 -1.69 9.58
N GLN A 268 -0.81 -0.75 10.17
CA GLN A 268 -2.03 -0.22 9.58
C GLN A 268 -1.75 0.64 8.34
N SER A 269 -0.63 1.36 8.32
CA SER A 269 -0.19 2.14 7.14
C SER A 269 0.16 1.22 5.96
N LEU A 270 0.76 0.05 6.23
CA LEU A 270 0.99 -1.00 5.25
C LEU A 270 -0.30 -1.63 4.70
N MET A 271 -1.49 -1.31 5.23
CA MET A 271 -2.78 -1.73 4.65
C MET A 271 -3.37 -0.71 3.68
N SER A 272 -2.79 0.49 3.59
CA SER A 272 -3.30 1.54 2.72
C SER A 272 -2.96 1.30 1.24
N SER A 273 -3.76 1.88 0.36
CA SER A 273 -3.48 1.98 -1.08
C SER A 273 -3.41 3.45 -1.47
N SER A 274 -2.73 3.76 -2.58
CA SER A 274 -2.66 5.13 -3.08
C SER A 274 -3.98 5.55 -3.72
N ASN A 275 -4.16 6.85 -3.93
CA ASN A 275 -5.27 7.38 -4.70
C ASN A 275 -5.33 6.74 -6.12
N LEU A 276 -6.53 6.56 -6.66
CA LEU A 276 -6.76 6.09 -8.04
C LEU A 276 -6.10 6.98 -9.10
N LEU A 277 -5.83 8.25 -8.78
CA LEU A 277 -5.11 9.18 -9.67
C LEU A 277 -3.72 8.68 -10.10
N PHE A 278 -3.09 7.81 -9.30
CA PHE A 278 -1.80 7.22 -9.64
C PHE A 278 -1.88 6.00 -10.57
N GLY A 279 -3.10 5.58 -10.93
CA GLY A 279 -3.33 4.44 -11.81
C GLY A 279 -3.30 3.07 -11.10
N ARG A 280 -3.72 2.04 -11.83
CA ARG A 280 -3.78 0.65 -11.32
C ARG A 280 -2.40 0.03 -11.18
N ASP A 281 -1.49 0.31 -12.12
CA ASP A 281 -0.14 -0.29 -12.12
C ASP A 281 0.68 0.16 -10.89
N HIS A 282 0.61 1.45 -10.54
CA HIS A 282 1.21 1.97 -9.31
C HIS A 282 0.68 1.22 -8.08
N ASN A 283 -0.64 1.06 -7.97
CA ASN A 283 -1.24 0.39 -6.83
C ASN A 283 -0.94 -1.13 -6.80
N ARG A 284 -0.74 -1.77 -7.95
CA ARG A 284 -0.25 -3.15 -8.03
C ARG A 284 1.16 -3.25 -7.43
N LEU A 285 2.07 -2.35 -7.81
CA LEU A 285 3.42 -2.29 -7.24
C LEU A 285 3.38 -2.04 -5.73
N VAL A 286 2.53 -1.13 -5.26
CA VAL A 286 2.31 -0.89 -3.83
C VAL A 286 1.86 -2.16 -3.12
N ASP A 287 0.90 -2.89 -3.70
CA ASP A 287 0.39 -4.13 -3.11
C ASP A 287 1.48 -5.21 -3.02
N GLU A 288 2.24 -5.42 -4.10
CA GLU A 288 3.36 -6.37 -4.15
C GLU A 288 4.45 -6.02 -3.15
N THR A 289 4.96 -4.78 -3.16
CA THR A 289 6.05 -4.36 -2.27
C THR A 289 5.64 -4.36 -0.81
N PHE A 290 4.42 -3.90 -0.47
CA PHE A 290 3.96 -3.93 0.91
C PHE A 290 3.72 -5.36 1.39
N LEU A 291 3.25 -6.28 0.52
CA LEU A 291 3.17 -7.70 0.84
C LEU A 291 4.54 -8.30 1.16
N GLU A 292 5.58 -7.98 0.37
CA GLU A 292 6.94 -8.46 0.65
C GLU A 292 7.43 -8.04 2.04
N VAL A 293 7.19 -6.78 2.43
CA VAL A 293 7.52 -6.29 3.78
C VAL A 293 6.76 -7.07 4.85
N LEU A 294 5.46 -7.30 4.68
CA LEU A 294 4.66 -8.09 5.64
C LEU A 294 5.17 -9.54 5.77
N ILE A 295 5.59 -10.16 4.66
CA ILE A 295 6.21 -11.49 4.66
C ILE A 295 7.56 -11.47 5.40
N GLN A 296 8.35 -10.41 5.27
CA GLN A 296 9.61 -10.29 6.00
C GLN A 296 9.37 -10.06 7.50
N LEU A 297 8.51 -9.12 7.88
CA LEU A 297 8.10 -8.86 9.27
C LEU A 297 7.57 -10.11 9.94
N ARG A 298 6.77 -10.91 9.23
CA ARG A 298 6.34 -12.24 9.63
C ARG A 298 7.51 -13.16 9.95
N ARG A 299 8.44 -13.32 9.00
CA ARG A 299 9.55 -14.28 9.09
C ARG A 299 10.43 -14.02 10.30
N ILE A 300 10.60 -12.75 10.68
CA ILE A 300 11.36 -12.33 11.86
C ILE A 300 10.52 -12.23 13.14
N GLY A 301 9.25 -12.61 13.11
CA GLY A 301 8.38 -12.65 14.29
C GLY A 301 7.85 -11.29 14.78
N LEU A 302 7.99 -10.22 13.98
CA LEU A 302 7.51 -8.88 14.35
C LEU A 302 6.06 -8.60 13.92
N LEU A 303 5.51 -9.41 13.01
CA LEU A 303 4.09 -9.46 12.69
C LEU A 303 3.49 -10.78 13.20
N THR A 304 2.47 -10.68 14.06
CA THR A 304 1.78 -11.82 14.67
C THR A 304 0.31 -11.86 14.28
N LYS A 305 -0.36 -13.01 14.53
CA LYS A 305 -1.82 -13.14 14.36
C LYS A 305 -2.58 -12.11 15.21
N GLU A 306 -2.10 -11.89 16.43
CA GLU A 306 -2.73 -10.95 17.34
C GLU A 306 -2.73 -9.53 16.78
N ASP A 307 -1.69 -9.12 16.05
CA ASP A 307 -1.65 -7.77 15.46
C ASP A 307 -2.70 -7.58 14.36
N ILE A 308 -2.97 -8.62 13.57
CA ILE A 308 -4.03 -8.58 12.53
C ILE A 308 -5.37 -8.23 13.16
N ARG A 309 -5.66 -8.86 14.30
CA ARG A 309 -6.91 -8.74 15.04
C ARG A 309 -6.98 -7.44 15.83
N ARG A 310 -5.99 -7.23 16.70
CA ARG A 310 -5.88 -6.09 17.61
C ARG A 310 -5.91 -4.75 16.89
N TYR A 311 -5.21 -4.64 15.76
CA TYR A 311 -5.15 -3.42 14.96
C TYR A 311 -6.14 -3.40 13.79
N GLY A 312 -6.97 -4.44 13.67
CA GLY A 312 -7.99 -4.56 12.63
C GLY A 312 -7.42 -4.44 11.22
N LEU A 313 -6.25 -5.04 10.94
CA LEU A 313 -5.52 -4.85 9.69
C LEU A 313 -6.36 -5.23 8.47
N LEU A 314 -7.10 -6.34 8.56
CA LEU A 314 -8.00 -6.79 7.49
C LEU A 314 -9.14 -5.78 7.24
N ASN A 315 -9.74 -5.26 8.30
CA ASN A 315 -10.78 -4.22 8.18
C ASN A 315 -10.19 -2.93 7.59
N ARG A 316 -9.00 -2.52 8.01
CA ARG A 316 -8.31 -1.34 7.48
C ARG A 316 -8.07 -1.46 5.97
N LEU A 317 -7.57 -2.61 5.52
CA LEU A 317 -7.34 -2.91 4.11
C LEU A 317 -8.63 -2.77 3.28
N LEU A 318 -9.76 -3.30 3.78
CA LEU A 318 -11.04 -3.28 3.09
C LEU A 318 -11.72 -1.90 3.10
N THR A 319 -11.41 -1.06 4.09
CA THR A 319 -11.90 0.34 4.12
C THR A 319 -11.15 1.28 3.17
N SER A 320 -10.14 0.80 2.43
CA SER A 320 -9.41 1.61 1.46
C SER A 320 -10.29 1.99 0.26
N ASN A 321 -10.41 3.29 0.00
CA ASN A 321 -11.38 3.85 -0.95
C ASN A 321 -11.00 3.64 -2.42
N TYR A 322 -9.74 3.34 -2.70
CA TYR A 322 -9.17 3.49 -4.02
C TYR A 322 -8.94 2.13 -4.69
N TYR A 323 -7.96 1.39 -4.20
CA TYR A 323 -7.53 0.14 -4.81
C TYR A 323 -7.63 -1.02 -3.82
N PHE A 324 -8.19 -2.14 -4.29
CA PHE A 324 -8.24 -3.37 -3.52
C PHE A 324 -6.95 -4.15 -3.69
N ALA A 325 -6.21 -4.17 -2.60
CA ALA A 325 -4.94 -4.83 -2.43
C ALA A 325 -5.15 -6.34 -2.19
N GLU A 326 -5.49 -7.03 -3.26
CA GLU A 326 -5.87 -8.44 -3.25
C GLU A 326 -4.76 -9.34 -2.69
N ASN A 327 -3.49 -9.09 -3.02
CA ASN A 327 -2.39 -9.94 -2.58
C ASN A 327 -2.19 -9.83 -1.06
N ARG A 328 -2.24 -8.61 -0.51
CA ARG A 328 -2.23 -8.38 0.94
C ARG A 328 -3.46 -8.98 1.61
N PHE A 329 -4.65 -8.89 1.01
CA PHE A 329 -5.86 -9.50 1.54
C PHE A 329 -5.70 -11.02 1.70
N ARG A 330 -5.31 -11.71 0.62
CA ARG A 330 -5.12 -13.17 0.62
C ARG A 330 -4.10 -13.57 1.69
N PHE A 331 -2.96 -12.87 1.76
CA PHE A 331 -1.94 -13.12 2.77
C PHE A 331 -2.48 -13.05 4.21
N LEU A 332 -3.23 -12.01 4.56
CA LEU A 332 -3.76 -11.83 5.92
C LEU A 332 -4.80 -12.90 6.28
N VAL A 333 -5.67 -13.28 5.34
CA VAL A 333 -6.70 -14.28 5.62
C VAL A 333 -6.12 -15.69 5.66
N GLU A 334 -5.20 -16.03 4.77
CA GLU A 334 -4.49 -17.32 4.83
C GLU A 334 -3.63 -17.43 6.10
N TRP A 335 -3.11 -16.30 6.59
CA TRP A 335 -2.40 -16.23 7.87
C TRP A 335 -3.30 -16.54 9.07
N ASP A 336 -4.38 -15.78 9.18
CA ASP A 336 -5.32 -15.83 10.27
C ASP A 336 -6.76 -15.75 9.74
N PRO A 337 -7.35 -16.90 9.38
CA PRO A 337 -8.72 -16.94 8.89
C PRO A 337 -9.75 -16.37 9.88
N SER A 338 -9.43 -16.36 11.18
CA SER A 338 -10.35 -15.87 12.21
C SER A 338 -10.67 -14.39 12.05
N ALA A 339 -9.74 -13.60 11.47
CA ALA A 339 -9.92 -12.20 11.19
C ALA A 339 -11.13 -11.90 10.27
N VAL A 340 -11.54 -12.84 9.40
CA VAL A 340 -12.72 -12.69 8.52
C VAL A 340 -14.02 -12.60 9.31
N ARG A 341 -14.06 -13.15 10.52
CA ARG A 341 -15.24 -13.19 11.39
C ARG A 341 -15.24 -12.12 12.48
N GLU A 342 -14.15 -11.37 12.59
CA GLU A 342 -13.97 -10.41 13.65
C GLU A 342 -14.58 -9.07 13.27
N ALA A 343 -15.58 -8.70 14.05
CA ALA A 343 -16.21 -7.41 13.94
C ALA A 343 -15.28 -6.33 14.52
N ASN A 344 -15.23 -5.18 13.85
CA ASN A 344 -14.58 -3.99 14.39
C ASN A 344 -15.42 -3.38 15.54
N ASN A 345 -14.99 -2.22 16.04
CA ASN A 345 -15.67 -1.50 17.13
C ASN A 345 -17.14 -1.10 16.81
N SER A 346 -17.55 -1.06 15.54
CA SER A 346 -18.93 -0.81 15.12
C SER A 346 -19.74 -2.09 14.90
N GLY A 347 -19.21 -3.27 15.27
CA GLY A 347 -19.88 -4.54 14.99
C GLY A 347 -19.78 -4.96 13.52
N SER A 348 -19.06 -4.20 12.68
CA SER A 348 -18.97 -4.44 11.24
C SER A 348 -17.89 -5.47 10.94
N LEU A 349 -18.25 -6.51 10.21
CA LEU A 349 -17.36 -7.52 9.67
C LEU A 349 -16.55 -6.97 8.49
N PRO A 350 -15.43 -7.63 8.12
CA PRO A 350 -14.73 -7.40 6.87
C PRO A 350 -15.65 -7.28 5.66
N LEU A 351 -16.67 -8.16 5.58
CA LEU A 351 -17.63 -8.19 4.48
C LEU A 351 -18.52 -6.93 4.40
N HIS A 352 -18.79 -6.25 5.52
CA HIS A 352 -19.48 -4.94 5.51
C HIS A 352 -18.65 -3.84 4.85
N ASN A 353 -17.32 -3.96 4.85
CA ASN A 353 -16.44 -2.88 4.41
C ASN A 353 -16.17 -2.89 2.90
N CYS A 354 -16.57 -3.94 2.17
CA CYS A 354 -16.30 -4.09 0.73
C CYS A 354 -16.91 -2.99 -0.17
N ASN A 355 -17.97 -2.28 0.28
CA ASN A 355 -18.76 -1.36 -0.56
C ASN A 355 -18.69 0.13 -0.14
N LYS A 356 -17.83 0.51 0.80
CA LYS A 356 -18.05 1.77 1.53
C LYS A 356 -17.75 3.05 0.71
N TYR A 357 -16.92 3.00 -0.34
CA TYR A 357 -16.38 4.24 -0.94
C TYR A 357 -16.01 4.24 -2.43
N ASN A 358 -16.30 3.19 -3.20
CA ASN A 358 -15.93 3.19 -4.62
C ASN A 358 -17.06 3.69 -5.52
N LYS A 359 -16.91 4.87 -6.13
CA LYS A 359 -17.87 5.42 -7.10
C LYS A 359 -17.73 4.78 -8.48
N ASP A 360 -16.58 4.20 -8.77
CA ASP A 360 -16.27 3.58 -10.06
C ASP A 360 -16.59 2.08 -9.94
N ASN A 361 -17.89 1.79 -10.06
CA ASN A 361 -18.66 0.59 -9.72
C ASN A 361 -18.11 -0.79 -10.14
N HIS A 362 -16.98 -0.93 -10.83
CA HIS A 362 -16.61 -2.21 -11.44
C HIS A 362 -15.90 -3.21 -10.52
N ASN A 363 -15.43 -2.81 -9.33
CA ASN A 363 -14.60 -3.69 -8.50
C ASN A 363 -15.26 -4.08 -7.16
N PHE A 364 -16.43 -3.53 -6.80
CA PHE A 364 -17.01 -3.85 -5.48
C PHE A 364 -17.55 -5.30 -5.42
N VAL A 365 -18.19 -5.78 -6.49
CA VAL A 365 -18.73 -7.16 -6.56
C VAL A 365 -17.60 -8.16 -6.47
N GLU A 366 -16.50 -7.95 -7.20
CA GLU A 366 -15.31 -8.80 -7.17
C GLU A 366 -14.68 -8.83 -5.77
N ARG A 367 -14.54 -7.68 -5.11
CA ARG A 367 -14.06 -7.58 -3.73
C ARG A 367 -14.95 -8.35 -2.77
N PHE A 368 -16.26 -8.09 -2.83
CA PHE A 368 -17.25 -8.74 -1.98
C PHE A 368 -17.23 -10.26 -2.19
N GLN A 369 -17.24 -10.68 -3.44
CA GLN A 369 -17.17 -12.09 -3.84
C GLN A 369 -15.91 -12.74 -3.25
N LEU A 370 -14.74 -12.14 -3.42
CA LEU A 370 -13.50 -12.70 -2.89
C LEU A 370 -13.53 -12.82 -1.35
N VAL A 371 -13.96 -11.77 -0.64
CA VAL A 371 -14.06 -11.83 0.83
C VAL A 371 -15.07 -12.91 1.26
N PHE A 372 -16.19 -13.02 0.56
CA PHE A 372 -17.20 -14.04 0.82
C PHE A 372 -16.69 -15.46 0.55
N GLU A 373 -16.00 -15.67 -0.58
CA GLU A 373 -15.33 -16.93 -0.94
C GLU A 373 -14.37 -17.38 0.15
N TYR A 374 -13.55 -16.47 0.68
CA TYR A 374 -12.67 -16.79 1.80
C TYR A 374 -13.45 -17.10 3.09
N GLY A 375 -14.55 -16.40 3.33
CA GLY A 375 -15.48 -16.70 4.42
C GLY A 375 -16.02 -18.12 4.36
N ILE A 376 -16.53 -18.55 3.20
CA ILE A 376 -17.05 -19.92 3.01
C ILE A 376 -15.94 -20.96 2.84
N ARG A 377 -14.74 -20.59 2.38
CA ARG A 377 -13.61 -21.53 2.25
C ARG A 377 -13.12 -21.99 3.62
N TYR A 378 -12.94 -21.05 4.55
CA TYR A 378 -12.46 -21.34 5.91
C TYR A 378 -13.60 -21.69 6.88
N TYR A 379 -14.82 -21.27 6.57
CA TYR A 379 -16.01 -21.55 7.39
C TYR A 379 -17.18 -22.13 6.55
N PRO A 380 -17.01 -23.25 5.83
CA PRO A 380 -17.94 -23.76 4.79
C PRO A 380 -19.33 -24.19 5.27
N LYS A 381 -19.56 -24.22 6.58
CA LYS A 381 -20.84 -24.59 7.17
C LYS A 381 -21.72 -23.34 7.37
N LYS A 382 -22.73 -23.47 8.22
CA LYS A 382 -23.58 -22.38 8.72
C LYS A 382 -22.86 -21.05 9.01
N ILE A 383 -21.62 -21.12 9.50
CA ILE A 383 -20.85 -19.96 9.89
C ILE A 383 -20.57 -19.06 8.68
N GLY A 384 -20.06 -19.59 7.57
CA GLY A 384 -19.68 -18.79 6.40
C GLY A 384 -20.88 -18.09 5.78
N ILE A 385 -21.99 -18.82 5.57
CA ILE A 385 -23.24 -18.24 5.04
C ILE A 385 -23.81 -17.19 6.00
N SER A 386 -23.79 -17.45 7.32
CA SER A 386 -24.31 -16.49 8.30
C SER A 386 -23.56 -15.15 8.31
N LEU A 387 -22.31 -15.09 7.83
CA LEU A 387 -21.56 -13.83 7.72
C LEU A 387 -22.26 -12.83 6.82
N LEU A 388 -22.94 -13.26 5.75
CA LEU A 388 -23.69 -12.38 4.84
C LEU A 388 -24.83 -11.63 5.54
N PHE A 389 -25.36 -12.20 6.61
CA PHE A 389 -26.59 -11.75 7.25
C PHE A 389 -26.40 -11.33 8.69
N LYS A 390 -25.16 -11.29 9.18
CA LYS A 390 -24.84 -10.82 10.52
C LYS A 390 -24.99 -9.30 10.59
N LYS A 391 -25.85 -8.83 11.48
CA LYS A 391 -26.09 -7.41 11.72
C LYS A 391 -24.89 -6.76 12.40
N ASP A 392 -24.51 -5.57 11.96
CA ASP A 392 -23.60 -4.69 12.69
C ASP A 392 -24.34 -3.96 13.83
N SER A 393 -23.67 -3.01 14.49
CA SER A 393 -24.29 -2.19 15.56
C SER A 393 -25.46 -1.32 15.07
N ASN A 394 -25.58 -1.08 13.76
CA ASN A 394 -26.69 -0.32 13.15
C ASN A 394 -27.81 -1.24 12.65
N GLY A 395 -27.68 -2.56 12.82
CA GLY A 395 -28.64 -3.53 12.30
C GLY A 395 -28.47 -3.83 10.80
N ILE A 396 -27.39 -3.36 10.16
CA ILE A 396 -27.14 -3.53 8.74
C ILE A 396 -26.33 -4.80 8.50
N THR A 397 -26.69 -5.59 7.50
CA THR A 397 -25.95 -6.82 7.11
C THR A 397 -25.00 -6.58 5.94
N PRO A 398 -23.95 -7.40 5.75
CA PRO A 398 -23.11 -7.31 4.55
C PRO A 398 -23.88 -7.48 3.25
N PHE A 399 -24.88 -8.36 3.24
CA PHE A 399 -25.78 -8.55 2.11
C PHE A 399 -26.52 -7.25 1.76
N GLN A 400 -27.10 -6.58 2.77
CA GLN A 400 -27.74 -5.28 2.58
C GLN A 400 -26.73 -4.25 2.06
N VAL A 401 -25.53 -4.18 2.62
CA VAL A 401 -24.49 -3.25 2.14
C VAL A 401 -24.14 -3.53 0.66
N ALA A 402 -23.96 -4.78 0.27
CA ALA A 402 -23.61 -5.16 -1.09
C ALA A 402 -24.74 -4.89 -2.09
N CYS A 403 -25.98 -5.25 -1.74
CA CYS A 403 -27.14 -5.01 -2.60
C CYS A 403 -27.55 -3.55 -2.68
N SER A 404 -27.29 -2.76 -1.64
CA SER A 404 -27.88 -1.42 -1.55
C SER A 404 -27.35 -0.45 -2.60
N ASN A 405 -26.19 -0.70 -3.23
CA ASN A 405 -25.58 0.22 -4.21
C ASN A 405 -25.70 1.70 -3.78
N ILE A 406 -25.72 1.96 -2.46
CA ILE A 406 -25.93 3.32 -1.98
C ILE A 406 -24.60 3.98 -2.24
N ALA A 407 -24.55 4.66 -3.38
CA ALA A 407 -23.58 5.69 -3.68
C ALA A 407 -23.70 6.71 -2.54
N HIS A 408 -22.99 6.46 -1.44
CA HIS A 408 -23.02 7.22 -0.18
C HIS A 408 -22.56 8.69 -0.34
N GLY A 409 -22.38 9.16 -1.58
CA GLY A 409 -22.03 10.52 -1.92
C GLY A 409 -22.97 11.21 -2.91
N ILE A 410 -24.10 10.62 -3.32
CA ILE A 410 -25.10 11.34 -4.10
C ILE A 410 -26.23 11.73 -3.14
N THR A 411 -26.23 13.00 -2.77
CA THR A 411 -27.32 13.68 -2.08
C THR A 411 -28.65 13.41 -2.79
N SER A 412 -29.44 12.48 -2.25
CA SER A 412 -30.91 12.26 -2.35
C SER A 412 -31.70 12.55 -3.64
N PHE A 413 -31.11 12.89 -4.79
CA PHE A 413 -31.89 13.52 -5.87
C PHE A 413 -32.17 12.67 -7.11
N GLN A 414 -31.59 11.48 -7.25
CA GLN A 414 -31.96 10.54 -8.32
C GLN A 414 -31.56 9.12 -7.91
N ILE A 415 -32.45 8.47 -7.15
CA ILE A 415 -32.42 7.01 -6.99
C ILE A 415 -33.07 6.46 -8.26
N ASP A 416 -32.28 6.22 -9.30
CA ASP A 416 -32.72 5.30 -10.32
C ASP A 416 -32.80 3.92 -9.64
N ASN A 417 -34.01 3.36 -9.57
CA ASN A 417 -34.31 2.03 -8.98
C ASN A 417 -33.69 0.87 -9.78
N SER A 418 -32.46 1.04 -10.28
CA SER A 418 -31.77 -0.01 -11.02
C SER A 418 -31.29 -1.06 -10.00
N ASN A 419 -31.99 -2.19 -9.96
CA ASN A 419 -31.66 -3.37 -9.14
C ASN A 419 -30.33 -4.04 -9.54
N VAL A 420 -29.45 -3.38 -10.30
CA VAL A 420 -28.22 -3.94 -10.87
C VAL A 420 -27.31 -4.49 -9.78
N GLY A 421 -27.14 -3.75 -8.67
CA GLY A 421 -26.29 -4.21 -7.56
C GLY A 421 -26.82 -5.46 -6.85
N TYR A 422 -28.14 -5.65 -6.80
CA TYR A 422 -28.74 -6.86 -6.22
C TYR A 422 -28.48 -8.08 -7.10
N GLU A 423 -28.69 -7.97 -8.42
CA GLU A 423 -28.49 -9.08 -9.35
C GLU A 423 -27.03 -9.53 -9.40
N ASP A 424 -26.09 -8.59 -9.48
CA ASP A 424 -24.66 -8.89 -9.49
C ASP A 424 -24.19 -9.49 -8.17
N THR A 425 -24.64 -8.93 -7.03
CA THR A 425 -24.32 -9.47 -5.70
C THR A 425 -24.88 -10.88 -5.52
N MET A 426 -26.14 -11.10 -5.92
CA MET A 426 -26.74 -12.43 -5.84
C MET A 426 -26.02 -13.43 -6.73
N LYS A 427 -25.68 -13.04 -7.96
CA LYS A 427 -24.90 -13.88 -8.88
C LYS A 427 -23.55 -14.24 -8.26
N ALA A 428 -22.83 -13.28 -7.68
CA ALA A 428 -21.57 -13.54 -6.98
C ALA A 428 -21.73 -14.53 -5.83
N ILE A 429 -22.79 -14.39 -5.00
CA ILE A 429 -23.08 -15.32 -3.90
C ILE A 429 -23.36 -16.73 -4.44
N GLU A 430 -24.19 -16.84 -5.49
CA GLU A 430 -24.53 -18.12 -6.13
C GLU A 430 -23.30 -18.81 -6.73
N ASP A 431 -22.46 -18.05 -7.45
CA ASP A 431 -21.21 -18.53 -8.05
C ASP A 431 -20.22 -19.01 -6.96
N SER A 432 -20.07 -18.26 -5.87
CA SER A 432 -19.22 -18.67 -4.73
C SER A 432 -19.75 -19.91 -4.01
N LEU A 433 -21.07 -20.03 -3.82
CA LEU A 433 -21.66 -21.21 -3.18
C LEU A 433 -21.59 -22.45 -4.07
N GLY A 434 -21.71 -22.29 -5.40
CA GLY A 434 -21.60 -23.38 -6.36
C GLY A 434 -20.17 -23.89 -6.58
N SER A 435 -19.17 -23.01 -6.43
CA SER A 435 -17.75 -23.36 -6.62
C SER A 435 -17.07 -23.93 -5.38
N ASN A 436 -17.71 -23.90 -4.21
CA ASN A 436 -17.10 -24.34 -2.96
C ASN A 436 -16.87 -25.87 -2.95
N THR A 437 -15.61 -26.28 -2.91
CA THR A 437 -15.19 -27.70 -2.93
C THR A 437 -15.25 -28.38 -1.56
N ALA A 438 -15.57 -27.65 -0.48
CA ALA A 438 -15.57 -28.16 0.89
C ALA A 438 -16.73 -29.12 1.24
N GLY A 439 -17.44 -29.63 0.23
CA GLY A 439 -18.56 -30.57 0.34
C GLY A 439 -19.93 -29.89 0.40
N PRO A 440 -21.02 -30.66 0.19
CA PRO A 440 -22.37 -30.12 0.28
C PRO A 440 -22.61 -29.59 1.70
N TYR A 441 -23.00 -28.32 1.82
CA TYR A 441 -23.36 -27.73 3.10
C TYR A 441 -24.71 -28.27 3.55
N ASN A 442 -24.87 -28.57 4.85
CA ASN A 442 -26.15 -29.01 5.40
C ASN A 442 -27.11 -27.80 5.47
N VAL A 443 -28.01 -27.71 4.49
CA VAL A 443 -28.95 -26.58 4.35
C VAL A 443 -29.93 -26.54 5.52
N VAL A 444 -30.34 -27.70 6.04
CA VAL A 444 -31.22 -27.80 7.23
C VAL A 444 -30.55 -27.16 8.44
N ASP A 445 -29.29 -27.51 8.72
CA ASP A 445 -28.55 -26.93 9.86
C ASP A 445 -28.35 -25.42 9.70
N ALA A 446 -28.06 -24.96 8.48
CA ALA A 446 -27.91 -23.55 8.17
C ALA A 446 -29.22 -22.78 8.38
N LEU A 447 -30.34 -23.36 7.93
CA LEU A 447 -31.67 -22.79 8.06
C LEU A 447 -32.10 -22.68 9.53
N ILE A 448 -31.95 -23.76 10.30
CA ILE A 448 -32.27 -23.76 11.74
C ILE A 448 -31.41 -22.72 12.47
N THR A 449 -30.10 -22.69 12.19
CA THR A 449 -29.20 -21.72 12.84
C THR A 449 -29.57 -20.28 12.49
N ALA A 450 -29.87 -20.00 11.22
CA ALA A 450 -30.29 -18.68 10.77
C ALA A 450 -31.63 -18.24 11.40
N ALA A 451 -32.52 -19.19 11.69
CA ALA A 451 -33.82 -18.92 12.31
C ALA A 451 -33.73 -18.64 13.81
N ILE A 452 -32.74 -19.21 14.53
CA ILE A 452 -32.59 -19.05 15.99
C ILE A 452 -31.63 -17.93 16.40
N ASP A 453 -30.69 -17.54 15.53
CA ASP A 453 -29.70 -16.50 15.83
C ASP A 453 -30.29 -15.10 15.60
N GLU A 454 -30.54 -14.36 16.68
CA GLU A 454 -31.13 -13.00 16.63
C GLU A 454 -30.26 -11.97 15.88
N HIS A 455 -28.96 -12.25 15.76
CA HIS A 455 -28.01 -11.41 15.03
C HIS A 455 -28.02 -11.69 13.53
N VAL A 456 -28.66 -12.76 13.07
CA VAL A 456 -28.84 -13.08 11.65
C VAL A 456 -30.15 -12.45 11.14
N HIS A 457 -30.08 -11.78 10.00
CA HIS A 457 -31.28 -11.20 9.35
C HIS A 457 -32.13 -12.27 8.67
N LEU A 458 -33.46 -12.06 8.64
CA LEU A 458 -34.43 -13.01 8.09
C LEU A 458 -34.22 -13.30 6.59
N ASP A 459 -33.56 -12.39 5.86
CA ASP A 459 -33.17 -12.62 4.46
C ASP A 459 -32.31 -13.88 4.28
N CYS A 460 -31.55 -14.29 5.31
CA CYS A 460 -30.80 -15.55 5.29
C CYS A 460 -31.75 -16.76 5.14
N VAL A 461 -32.84 -16.76 5.92
CA VAL A 461 -33.86 -17.81 5.89
C VAL A 461 -34.53 -17.84 4.51
N TYR A 462 -34.90 -16.68 3.98
CA TYR A 462 -35.48 -16.58 2.64
C TYR A 462 -34.52 -17.05 1.54
N LEU A 463 -33.23 -16.70 1.62
CA LEU A 463 -32.21 -17.15 0.69
C LEU A 463 -32.09 -18.68 0.70
N LEU A 464 -31.99 -19.29 1.88
CA LEU A 464 -31.86 -20.73 2.02
C LEU A 464 -33.10 -21.48 1.51
N LEU A 465 -34.30 -21.01 1.83
CA LEU A 465 -35.56 -21.58 1.33
C LEU A 465 -35.69 -21.45 -0.20
N ARG A 466 -35.20 -20.36 -0.78
CA ARG A 466 -35.23 -20.16 -2.24
C ARG A 466 -34.25 -21.11 -2.96
N ARG A 467 -33.11 -21.43 -2.35
CA ARG A 467 -32.12 -22.37 -2.91
C ARG A 467 -32.61 -23.82 -2.86
N GLU A 468 -33.20 -24.23 -1.73
CA GLU A 468 -33.71 -25.59 -1.55
C GLU A 468 -35.13 -25.55 -0.97
N PRO A 469 -36.18 -25.39 -1.81
CA PRO A 469 -37.55 -25.26 -1.32
C PRO A 469 -38.05 -26.50 -0.55
N ASN A 470 -37.47 -27.68 -0.82
CA ASN A 470 -37.82 -28.94 -0.16
C ASN A 470 -37.15 -29.10 1.23
N VAL A 471 -36.32 -28.15 1.67
CA VAL A 471 -35.62 -28.23 2.96
C VAL A 471 -36.59 -28.33 4.14
N LEU A 472 -37.81 -27.81 4.00
CA LEU A 472 -38.84 -27.91 5.04
C LEU A 472 -39.33 -29.35 5.23
N GLU A 473 -39.44 -30.14 4.16
CA GLU A 473 -39.81 -31.57 4.26
C GLU A 473 -38.72 -32.38 4.98
N ASN A 474 -37.46 -31.97 4.82
CA ASN A 474 -36.33 -32.60 5.50
C ASN A 474 -36.32 -32.29 7.00
N ILE A 475 -36.82 -31.12 7.44
CA ILE A 475 -36.89 -30.78 8.86
C ILE A 475 -37.83 -31.74 9.61
N ASP A 476 -38.99 -32.05 9.03
CA ASP A 476 -39.95 -32.97 9.65
C ASP A 476 -39.32 -34.36 9.87
N SER A 477 -38.56 -34.84 8.89
CA SER A 477 -37.86 -36.13 9.01
C SER A 477 -36.79 -36.16 10.12
N VAL A 478 -36.17 -35.02 10.42
CA VAL A 478 -35.16 -34.91 11.49
C VAL A 478 -35.85 -34.88 12.86
N LEU A 479 -36.97 -34.19 12.97
CA LEU A 479 -37.74 -34.11 14.23
C LEU A 479 -38.35 -35.46 14.62
N ASP A 480 -38.67 -36.32 13.65
CA ASP A 480 -39.23 -37.65 13.90
C ASP A 480 -38.20 -38.68 14.40
N THR A 481 -36.89 -38.42 14.28
CA THR A 481 -35.83 -39.39 14.65
C THR A 481 -35.39 -39.37 16.11
N ASP A 482 -35.84 -38.38 16.91
CA ASP A 482 -35.45 -38.21 18.32
C ASP A 482 -36.60 -38.47 19.32
N GLY A 483 -37.74 -39.02 18.86
CA GLY A 483 -38.87 -39.47 19.69
C GLY A 483 -38.94 -40.99 19.82
#